data_AF-A0A2S9APM9-F1
#
_entry.id   AF-A0A2S9APM9-F1
#
_cell.length_a   1.000
_cell.length_b   1.000
_cell.length_c   1.000
_cell.angle_alpha   90.00
_cell.angle_beta   90.00
_cell.angle_gamma   90.00
#
_symmetry.space_group_name_H-M   'P 1'
#
loop_
_entity.id
_entity.type
_entity.pdbx_description
1 polymer ?
#
loop_
_entity_poly.entity_id
_entity_poly.type
_entity_poly.pdbx_seq_one_letter_code
_entity_poly.pdbx_strand_id
1 'polypeptide(L)'
;MMRNIKTRDGFEFWDKLNALPRYAFLLSPSGKSVQKFEDQAMGNWIDVHEAQKVVDQAQDRINELVEELAAVRLGPCRMIVGDELP
;
A
#
# COMPACT_ATOMS: atom_id res chain seq x y z
N MET A 1 1.35 -11.18 -7.97
CA MET A 1 1.19 -12.09 -6.81
C MET A 1 -0.23 -12.00 -6.22
N MET A 2 -0.99 -13.09 -6.26
CA MET A 2 -2.40 -13.16 -5.84
C MET A 2 -2.55 -12.90 -4.33
N ARG A 3 -3.44 -11.99 -3.92
CA ARG A 3 -3.72 -11.69 -2.50
C ARG A 3 -4.09 -12.98 -1.76
N ASN A 4 -3.30 -13.37 -0.75
CA ASN A 4 -3.57 -14.58 0.01
C ASN A 4 -4.21 -14.23 1.34
N ILE A 5 -5.52 -14.46 1.44
CA ILE A 5 -6.32 -14.12 2.63
C ILE A 5 -5.87 -14.92 3.87
N LYS A 6 -5.28 -16.12 3.67
CA LYS A 6 -4.81 -16.97 4.78
C LYS A 6 -3.44 -16.55 5.31
N THR A 7 -2.53 -16.13 4.44
CA THR A 7 -1.18 -15.70 4.85
C THR A 7 -1.08 -14.19 5.09
N ARG A 8 -2.09 -13.42 4.64
CA ARG A 8 -2.10 -11.94 4.57
C ARG A 8 -1.00 -11.35 3.67
N ASP A 9 -0.33 -12.17 2.85
CA ASP A 9 0.64 -11.67 1.87
C ASP A 9 -0.06 -10.75 0.87
N GLY A 10 0.48 -9.54 0.69
CA GLY A 10 -0.10 -8.46 -0.11
C GLY A 10 -1.08 -7.55 0.63
N PHE A 11 -1.30 -7.72 1.94
CA PHE A 11 -2.11 -6.80 2.78
C PHE A 11 -1.27 -5.83 3.62
N GLU A 12 0.05 -5.82 3.44
CA GLU A 12 0.99 -5.07 4.28
C GLU A 12 0.69 -3.56 4.33
N PHE A 13 0.31 -2.98 3.20
CA PHE A 13 -0.07 -1.56 3.12
C PHE A 13 -1.42 -1.29 3.78
N TRP A 14 -2.38 -2.22 3.64
CA TRP A 14 -3.66 -2.15 4.30
C TRP A 14 -3.53 -2.25 5.84
N ASP A 15 -2.64 -3.12 6.31
CA ASP A 15 -2.36 -3.27 7.74
C ASP A 15 -1.66 -2.04 8.32
N LYS A 16 -0.71 -1.46 7.59
CA LYS A 16 -0.08 -0.18 7.99
C LYS A 16 -1.09 0.96 8.05
N LEU A 17 -2.02 1.02 7.10
CA LEU A 17 -3.08 2.04 7.10
C LEU A 17 -4.05 1.88 8.28
N ASN A 18 -4.42 0.64 8.61
CA ASN A 18 -5.27 0.37 9.77
C ASN A 18 -4.56 0.57 11.12
N ALA A 19 -3.22 0.51 11.15
CA ALA A 19 -2.43 0.79 12.34
C ALA A 19 -2.30 2.31 12.64
N LEU A 20 -2.67 3.19 11.71
CA LEU A 20 -2.59 4.63 11.93
C LEU A 20 -3.59 5.06 13.01
N PRO A 21 -3.16 5.86 14.00
CA PRO A 21 -4.07 6.37 15.02
C PRO A 21 -5.13 7.27 14.36
N ARG A 22 -6.39 7.01 14.70
CA ARG A 22 -7.53 7.77 14.19
C ARG A 22 -7.76 8.98 15.07
N TYR A 23 -7.78 10.14 14.44
CA TYR A 23 -7.96 11.42 15.12
C TYR A 23 -9.20 12.12 14.58
N ALA A 24 -10.03 12.60 15.50
CA ALA A 24 -11.09 13.54 15.20
C ALA A 24 -10.63 14.96 15.55
N PHE A 25 -11.04 15.92 14.73
CA PHE A 25 -10.77 17.34 14.95
C PHE A 25 -12.10 18.06 15.10
N LEU A 26 -12.29 18.72 16.24
CA LEU A 26 -13.46 19.55 16.49
C LEU A 26 -13.02 20.98 16.70
N LEU A 27 -13.80 21.92 16.17
CA LEU A 27 -13.65 23.32 16.55
C LEU A 27 -14.02 23.45 18.02
N SER A 28 -13.13 24.09 18.79
CA SER A 28 -13.44 24.47 20.16
C SER A 28 -14.72 25.31 20.18
N PRO A 29 -15.53 25.25 21.26
CA PRO A 29 -16.76 26.06 21.37
C PRO A 29 -16.53 27.58 21.19
N SER A 30 -15.30 28.05 21.43
CA SER A 30 -14.89 29.44 21.23
C SER A 30 -14.55 29.81 19.78
N GLY A 31 -14.49 28.83 18.87
CA GLY A 31 -14.16 29.01 17.45
C GLY A 31 -12.70 29.41 17.16
N LYS A 32 -11.86 29.59 18.18
CA LYS A 32 -10.48 30.12 18.05
C LYS A 32 -9.41 29.04 17.93
N SER A 33 -9.77 27.78 18.18
CA SER A 33 -8.83 26.66 18.17
C SER A 33 -9.49 25.39 17.68
N VAL A 34 -8.66 24.45 17.22
CA VAL A 34 -9.05 23.10 16.85
C VAL A 34 -8.55 22.15 17.93
N GLN A 35 -9.45 21.34 18.48
CA GLN A 35 -9.12 20.31 19.45
C GLN A 35 -9.00 18.96 18.75
N LYS A 36 -7.88 18.27 19.01
CA LYS A 36 -7.57 16.95 18.49
C LYS A 36 -7.94 15.91 19.57
N PHE A 37 -8.70 14.89 19.20
CA PHE A 37 -9.06 13.79 20.08
C PHE A 37 -8.69 12.46 19.43
N GLU A 38 -8.09 11.55 20.20
CA GLU A 38 -7.98 10.15 19.78
C GLU A 38 -9.34 9.52 19.88
N ASP A 39 -9.86 9.13 18.73
CA ASP A 39 -11.24 8.78 18.62
C ASP A 39 -11.38 7.55 17.74
N GLN A 40 -11.79 6.45 18.38
CA GLN A 40 -12.09 5.20 17.70
C GLN A 40 -13.53 5.17 17.16
N ALA A 41 -14.40 6.13 17.53
CA ALA A 41 -15.85 6.04 17.31
C ALA A 41 -16.45 7.16 16.43
N MET A 42 -15.89 8.37 16.41
CA MET A 42 -16.54 9.57 15.83
C MET A 42 -15.80 10.18 14.61
N GLY A 43 -14.58 9.74 14.26
CA GLY A 43 -13.82 10.32 13.14
C GLY A 43 -13.01 9.33 12.30
N ASN A 44 -13.62 8.79 11.23
CA ASN A 44 -12.85 8.21 10.12
C ASN A 44 -12.44 9.35 9.18
N TRP A 45 -11.40 10.12 9.53
CA TRP A 45 -10.91 11.20 8.66
C TRP A 45 -10.36 10.64 7.33
N ILE A 46 -9.83 9.43 7.39
CA ILE A 46 -9.61 8.63 6.20
C ILE A 46 -10.92 7.89 5.93
N ASP A 47 -11.55 8.18 4.80
CA ASP A 47 -12.56 7.28 4.26
C ASP A 47 -11.85 5.96 3.94
N VAL A 48 -11.97 5.02 4.88
CA VAL A 48 -11.29 3.73 4.84
C VAL A 48 -11.66 2.98 3.56
N HIS A 49 -12.86 3.19 3.01
CA HIS A 49 -13.28 2.56 1.76
C HIS A 49 -12.53 3.13 0.56
N GLU A 50 -12.41 4.47 0.46
CA GLU A 50 -11.63 5.10 -0.60
C GLU A 50 -10.14 4.81 -0.48
N ALA A 51 -9.61 4.80 0.75
CA ALA A 51 -8.23 4.41 1.00
C ALA A 51 -7.97 2.95 0.61
N GLN A 52 -8.93 2.05 0.83
CA GLN A 52 -8.84 0.66 0.39
C GLN A 52 -8.70 0.55 -1.12
N LYS A 53 -9.48 1.32 -1.88
CA LYS A 53 -9.41 1.33 -3.36
C LYS A 53 -8.03 1.73 -3.85
N VAL A 54 -7.45 2.78 -3.26
CA VAL A 54 -6.11 3.26 -3.64
C VAL A 54 -5.04 2.22 -3.31
N VAL A 55 -5.11 1.60 -2.14
CA VAL A 55 -4.19 0.53 -1.73
C VAL A 55 -4.30 -0.68 -2.65
N ASP A 56 -5.53 -1.10 -2.97
CA ASP A 56 -5.79 -2.22 -3.87
C ASP A 56 -5.20 -1.95 -5.27
N GLN A 57 -5.45 -0.77 -5.84
CA GLN A 57 -4.89 -0.37 -7.14
C GLN A 57 -3.36 -0.34 -7.14
N ALA A 58 -2.75 0.19 -6.07
CA ALA A 58 -1.30 0.22 -5.93
C ALA A 58 -0.71 -1.20 -5.82
N GLN A 59 -1.38 -2.08 -5.07
CA GLN A 59 -0.96 -3.46 -4.90
C GLN A 59 -1.05 -4.26 -6.21
N ASP A 60 -2.12 -4.04 -6.99
CA ASP A 60 -2.27 -4.64 -8.31
C ASP A 60 -1.15 -4.17 -9.25
N ARG A 61 -0.77 -2.88 -9.23
CA ARG A 61 0.36 -2.38 -10.03
C ARG A 61 1.72 -2.92 -9.60
N ILE A 62 1.94 -3.08 -8.29
CA ILE A 62 3.16 -3.73 -7.76
C ILE A 62 3.23 -5.17 -8.27
N ASN A 63 2.11 -5.88 -8.26
CA ASN A 63 2.04 -7.26 -8.73
C ASN A 63 2.43 -7.39 -10.20
N GLU A 64 1.90 -6.52 -11.07
CA GLU A 64 2.28 -6.47 -12.49
C GLU A 64 3.78 -6.23 -12.66
N LEU A 65 4.34 -5.24 -11.96
CA LEU A 65 5.77 -4.91 -12.04
C LEU A 65 6.67 -6.05 -11.55
N VAL A 66 6.26 -6.77 -10.49
CA VAL A 66 6.99 -7.92 -9.98
C VAL A 66 6.98 -9.08 -10.99
N GLU A 67 5.86 -9.31 -11.66
CA GLU A 67 5.74 -10.33 -12.72
C GLU A 67 6.58 -9.97 -13.95
N GLU A 68 6.56 -8.72 -14.39
CA GLU A 68 7.46 -8.22 -15.44
C GLU A 68 8.93 -8.39 -15.05
N LEU A 69 9.31 -8.03 -13.83
CA LEU A 69 10.69 -8.14 -13.35
C LEU A 69 11.14 -9.59 -13.22
N ALA A 70 10.25 -10.50 -12.78
CA ALA A 70 10.50 -11.93 -12.78
C ALA A 70 10.68 -12.47 -14.21
N ALA A 71 9.85 -12.05 -15.16
CA ALA A 71 9.97 -12.43 -16.57
C ALA A 71 11.26 -11.89 -17.21
N VAL A 72 11.71 -10.68 -16.85
CA VAL A 72 13.00 -10.13 -17.32
C VAL A 72 14.18 -10.86 -16.68
N ARG A 73 14.09 -11.20 -15.38
CA ARG A 73 15.14 -11.98 -14.69
C ARG A 73 15.24 -13.43 -15.17
N LEU A 74 14.14 -14.02 -15.63
CA LEU A 74 14.08 -15.38 -16.16
C LEU A 74 14.19 -15.44 -17.70
N GLY A 75 14.01 -14.30 -18.37
CA GLY A 75 14.19 -14.13 -19.80
C GLY A 75 15.68 -14.12 -20.21
N PRO A 76 15.98 -14.16 -21.52
CA PRO A 76 17.31 -14.39 -22.06
C PRO A 76 18.23 -13.17 -21.95
N CYS A 77 18.18 -12.42 -20.85
CA CYS A 77 19.33 -11.63 -20.39
C CYS A 77 20.43 -12.55 -19.80
N ARG A 78 20.61 -13.74 -20.40
CA ARG A 78 21.87 -14.46 -20.41
C ARG A 78 22.77 -13.60 -21.29
N MET A 79 23.41 -12.64 -20.64
CA MET A 79 24.45 -11.81 -21.20
C MET A 79 25.28 -12.65 -22.17
N ILE A 80 25.28 -12.23 -23.42
CA ILE A 80 26.27 -12.63 -24.42
C ILE A 80 27.59 -12.01 -23.95
N VAL A 81 28.11 -12.46 -22.80
CA VAL A 81 29.49 -12.14 -22.41
C VAL A 81 30.31 -13.09 -23.25
N GLY A 82 30.96 -12.50 -24.24
CA GLY A 82 31.70 -13.20 -25.27
C GLY A 82 32.66 -14.21 -24.68
N ASP A 83 32.49 -15.45 -25.10
CA ASP A 83 33.58 -16.39 -25.12
C ASP A 83 33.70 -16.91 -26.55
N GLU A 84 34.94 -16.82 -27.04
CA GLU A 84 35.53 -17.57 -28.15
C GLU A 84 35.27 -17.06 -29.59
N LEU A 85 36.14 -16.15 -30.03
CA LEU A 85 36.59 -16.04 -31.42
C LEU A 85 37.83 -16.94 -31.58
N PRO A 86 37.83 -17.94 -32.50
CA PRO A 86 39.07 -18.50 -33.04
C PRO A 86 39.72 -17.57 -34.07
#